data_AF-A0A3L7BP64-F1
#
_entry.id   AF-A0A3L7BP64-F1
#
_cell.length_a   1.000
_cell.length_b   1.000
_cell.length_c   1.000
_cell.angle_alpha   90.00
_cell.angle_beta   90.00
_cell.angle_gamma   90.00
#
_symmetry.space_group_name_H-M   'P 1'
#
loop_
_entity.id
_entity.type
_entity.pdbx_description
1 polymer ?
#
loop_
_entity_poly.entity_id
_entity_poly.type
_entity_poly.pdbx_seq_one_letter_code
_entity_poly.pdbx_strand_id
1 'polypeptide(L)'
;MIWILRRYPITILVLAPYALLFVPMAVVYANPKSTFILQLLGAALVGTLLVETAALAARPQRRWRPGITAVNASHRHLYVVARLVAVISVAASITAAQAGQGTIFTQLGDEVAASPVARVAALSAGWSYLAFALLLASFLGGRANRVRVLCWIGLLVAGQVATAALTGITSPLFGYLSFIAGAGAICGLFRVREVVLLGAVILLAWPTLFALRNDIRADGGVSVAYDVTAGDRLRLDLQLTHAAEYDAPVDVGQPGPTEFVRYGLVPRILDPDRPAISTGALINQYLGGTATSSYSFLALGNVYFLVGWLGVPLYYAGWTALAVLLLRARAAPGPIRLSLFCFVLAGPLLWSSGYPDAMIAFLQHLVAALPVFAVLLLLKGRVRGRHSAARKPGVPSSLAADLRTTRWA
;
A
#
# COMPACT_ATOMS: atom_id res chain seq x y z
N MET A 1 -0.87 7.07 -22.37
CA MET A 1 -0.67 6.83 -20.92
C MET A 1 -1.47 5.66 -20.33
N ILE A 2 -2.79 5.56 -20.53
CA ILE A 2 -3.64 4.47 -19.95
C ILE A 2 -3.18 3.05 -20.38
N TRP A 3 -2.58 2.93 -21.56
CA TRP A 3 -2.13 1.63 -22.08
C TRP A 3 -0.88 1.08 -21.38
N ILE A 4 0.09 1.94 -21.07
CA ILE A 4 1.33 1.52 -20.38
C ILE A 4 1.00 1.11 -18.95
N LEU A 5 0.18 1.88 -18.23
CA LEU A 5 -0.28 1.55 -16.87
C LEU A 5 -0.98 0.18 -16.78
N ARG A 6 -1.69 -0.23 -17.83
CA ARG A 6 -2.34 -1.55 -17.86
C ARG A 6 -1.37 -2.69 -18.13
N ARG A 7 -0.30 -2.43 -18.90
CA ARG A 7 0.70 -3.43 -19.25
C ARG A 7 1.73 -3.63 -18.13
N TYR A 8 2.20 -2.52 -17.56
CA TYR A 8 3.26 -2.44 -16.57
C TYR A 8 2.81 -1.71 -15.29
N PRO A 9 1.74 -2.17 -14.61
CA PRO A 9 1.20 -1.50 -13.43
C PRO A 9 2.21 -1.40 -12.29
N ILE A 10 3.02 -2.43 -12.04
CA ILE A 10 3.96 -2.46 -10.91
C ILE A 10 5.18 -1.61 -11.22
N THR A 11 5.73 -1.72 -12.43
CA THR A 11 6.84 -0.85 -12.84
C THR A 11 6.46 0.62 -12.72
N ILE A 12 5.26 1.02 -13.15
CA ILE A 12 4.81 2.41 -13.02
C ILE A 12 4.59 2.79 -11.55
N LEU A 13 4.04 1.89 -10.72
CA LEU A 13 3.86 2.14 -9.30
C LEU A 13 5.21 2.40 -8.60
N VAL A 14 6.23 1.60 -8.93
CA VAL A 14 7.59 1.77 -8.39
C VAL A 14 8.22 3.04 -8.94
N LEU A 15 8.10 3.33 -10.24
CA LEU A 15 8.69 4.50 -10.89
C LEU A 15 8.08 5.82 -10.43
N ALA A 16 6.76 5.89 -10.28
CA ALA A 16 6.01 7.13 -10.08
C ALA A 16 6.52 8.02 -8.95
N PRO A 17 6.72 7.54 -7.70
CA PRO A 17 7.23 8.38 -6.63
C PRO A 17 8.61 8.96 -6.97
N TYR A 18 9.53 8.15 -7.50
CA TYR A 18 10.87 8.62 -7.85
C TYR A 18 10.88 9.64 -8.99
N ALA A 19 10.08 9.39 -10.03
CA ALA A 19 9.97 10.29 -11.17
C ALA A 19 9.30 11.63 -10.81
N LEU A 20 8.35 11.63 -9.88
CA LEU A 20 7.58 12.82 -9.51
C LEU A 20 8.19 13.62 -8.35
N LEU A 21 8.86 12.96 -7.41
CA LEU A 21 9.32 13.60 -6.17
C LEU A 21 10.84 13.57 -6.02
N PHE A 22 11.52 12.46 -6.35
CA PHE A 22 12.93 12.28 -6.00
C PHE A 22 13.86 12.87 -7.04
N VAL A 23 13.69 12.47 -8.30
CA VAL A 23 14.53 12.91 -9.41
C VAL A 23 14.40 14.43 -9.63
N PRO A 24 13.18 15.02 -9.64
CA PRO A 24 13.06 16.47 -9.77
C PRO A 24 13.80 17.22 -8.65
N MET A 25 13.69 16.76 -7.40
CA MET A 25 14.40 17.38 -6.28
C MET A 25 15.91 17.21 -6.41
N ALA A 26 16.40 16.02 -6.78
CA ALA A 26 17.82 15.78 -7.02
C ALA A 26 18.39 16.69 -8.11
N VAL A 27 17.62 16.97 -9.17
CA VAL A 27 18.04 17.87 -10.27
C VAL A 27 18.01 19.33 -9.84
N VAL A 28 16.90 19.79 -9.23
CA VAL A 28 16.73 21.19 -8.80
C VAL A 28 17.79 21.59 -7.78
N TYR A 29 18.16 20.68 -6.87
CA TYR A 29 19.15 20.91 -5.83
C TYR A 29 20.55 20.41 -6.20
N ALA A 30 20.81 20.11 -7.48
CA ALA A 30 22.12 19.68 -8.00
C ALA A 30 22.81 18.59 -7.13
N ASN A 31 22.04 17.58 -6.72
CA ASN A 31 22.53 16.54 -5.82
C ASN A 31 23.67 15.74 -6.49
N PRO A 32 24.89 15.70 -5.89
CA PRO A 32 26.06 15.05 -6.49
C PRO A 32 25.91 13.53 -6.62
N LYS A 33 24.97 12.93 -5.89
CA LYS A 33 24.69 11.49 -5.89
C LYS A 33 23.46 11.13 -6.75
N SER A 34 23.03 12.01 -7.65
CA SER A 34 21.94 11.76 -8.59
C SER A 34 22.14 10.49 -9.44
N THR A 35 23.38 10.20 -9.86
CA THR A 35 23.73 8.96 -10.57
C THR A 35 23.42 7.71 -9.75
N PHE A 36 23.73 7.73 -8.45
CA PHE A 36 23.43 6.60 -7.55
C PHE A 36 21.91 6.37 -7.45
N ILE A 37 21.12 7.44 -7.27
CA ILE A 37 19.64 7.36 -7.25
C ILE A 37 19.11 6.70 -8.53
N LEU A 38 19.60 7.15 -9.68
CA LEU A 38 19.16 6.64 -10.99
C LEU A 38 19.58 5.18 -11.21
N GLN A 39 20.78 4.78 -10.78
CA GLN A 39 21.24 3.39 -10.85
C GLN A 39 20.38 2.47 -9.96
N LEU A 40 20.08 2.91 -8.74
CA LEU A 40 19.24 2.17 -7.80
C LEU A 40 17.82 1.97 -8.34
N LEU A 41 17.22 3.05 -8.85
CA LEU A 41 15.92 3.02 -9.50
C LEU A 41 15.97 2.11 -10.73
N GLY A 42 17.00 2.24 -11.58
CA GLY A 42 17.22 1.39 -12.73
C GLY A 42 17.26 -0.10 -12.37
N ALA A 43 17.99 -0.47 -11.32
CA ALA A 43 18.06 -1.85 -10.83
C ALA A 43 16.69 -2.38 -10.40
N ALA A 44 15.91 -1.60 -9.65
CA ALA A 44 14.55 -1.98 -9.27
C ALA A 44 13.64 -2.15 -10.50
N LEU A 45 13.69 -1.21 -11.46
CA LEU A 45 12.89 -1.25 -12.67
C LEU A 45 13.24 -2.43 -13.57
N VAL A 46 14.52 -2.82 -13.65
CA VAL A 46 14.92 -4.05 -14.37
C VAL A 46 14.19 -5.25 -13.77
N GLY A 47 14.19 -5.39 -12.45
CA GLY A 47 13.46 -6.46 -11.76
C GLY A 47 11.96 -6.48 -12.07
N THR A 48 11.29 -5.34 -11.98
CA THR A 48 9.84 -5.25 -12.25
C THR A 48 9.50 -5.46 -13.73
N LEU A 49 10.26 -4.84 -14.63
CA LEU A 49 10.05 -4.89 -16.08
C LEU A 49 10.24 -6.30 -16.63
N LEU A 50 11.28 -7.02 -16.18
CA LEU A 50 11.53 -8.39 -16.63
C LEU A 50 10.33 -9.29 -16.30
N VAL A 51 9.82 -9.21 -15.08
CA VAL A 51 8.69 -10.02 -14.62
C VAL A 51 7.39 -9.66 -15.34
N GLU A 52 7.07 -8.37 -15.45
CA GLU A 52 5.85 -7.94 -16.13
C GLU A 52 5.89 -8.27 -17.64
N THR A 53 7.06 -8.13 -18.27
CA THR A 53 7.27 -8.51 -19.68
C THR A 53 7.13 -10.01 -19.89
N ALA A 54 7.77 -10.82 -19.05
CA ALA A 54 7.64 -12.28 -19.09
C ALA A 54 6.18 -12.72 -18.89
N ALA A 55 5.46 -12.09 -17.97
CA ALA A 55 4.06 -12.40 -17.73
C ALA A 55 3.14 -11.98 -18.88
N LEU A 56 3.42 -10.85 -19.54
CA LEU A 56 2.70 -10.42 -20.75
C LEU A 56 2.92 -11.39 -21.91
N ALA A 57 4.17 -11.83 -22.12
CA ALA A 57 4.53 -12.80 -23.14
C ALA A 57 3.86 -14.16 -22.90
N ALA A 58 3.87 -14.63 -21.65
CA ALA A 58 3.28 -15.92 -21.29
C ALA A 58 1.74 -15.94 -21.38
N ARG A 59 1.06 -14.82 -21.08
CA ARG A 59 -0.41 -14.77 -20.98
C ARG A 59 -1.02 -13.43 -21.43
N PRO A 60 -1.29 -13.23 -22.73
CA PRO A 60 -2.03 -12.08 -23.21
C PRO A 60 -3.50 -12.15 -22.75
N GLN A 61 -3.84 -11.50 -21.64
CA GLN A 61 -5.21 -11.50 -21.12
C GLN A 61 -6.16 -10.68 -22.01
N ARG A 62 -6.88 -11.36 -22.91
CA ARG A 62 -7.87 -10.71 -23.79
C ARG A 62 -9.16 -10.24 -23.08
N ARG A 63 -9.46 -10.68 -21.85
CA ARG A 63 -10.76 -10.41 -21.15
C ARG A 63 -10.68 -10.19 -19.63
N TRP A 64 -9.80 -9.31 -19.16
CA TRP A 64 -9.63 -9.03 -17.72
C TRP A 64 -10.90 -8.47 -17.04
N ARG A 65 -11.51 -7.42 -17.61
CA ARG A 65 -12.68 -6.73 -17.00
C ARG A 65 -13.94 -7.59 -16.88
N PRO A 66 -14.39 -8.31 -17.93
CA PRO A 66 -15.59 -9.15 -17.81
C PRO A 66 -15.43 -10.25 -16.76
N GLY A 67 -14.24 -10.86 -16.69
CA GLY A 67 -13.96 -11.92 -15.70
C GLY A 67 -14.01 -11.39 -14.27
N ILE A 68 -13.40 -10.23 -14.00
CA ILE A 68 -13.40 -9.62 -12.65
C ILE A 68 -14.82 -9.28 -12.22
N THR A 69 -15.60 -8.72 -13.14
CA THR A 69 -16.98 -8.33 -12.85
C THR A 69 -17.79 -9.57 -12.44
N ALA A 70 -17.68 -10.67 -13.21
CA ALA A 70 -18.39 -11.91 -12.91
C ALA A 70 -17.97 -12.55 -11.58
N VAL A 71 -16.67 -12.63 -11.28
CA VAL A 71 -16.17 -13.24 -10.04
C VAL A 71 -16.60 -12.42 -8.82
N ASN A 72 -16.47 -11.09 -8.87
CA ASN A 72 -16.85 -10.25 -7.74
C ASN A 72 -18.37 -10.14 -7.58
N ALA A 73 -19.13 -10.18 -8.68
CA ALA A 73 -20.59 -10.23 -8.64
C ALA A 73 -21.14 -11.48 -7.92
N SER A 74 -20.39 -12.59 -7.89
CA SER A 74 -20.81 -13.81 -7.16
C SER A 74 -20.87 -13.64 -5.63
N HIS A 75 -20.25 -12.59 -5.08
CA HIS A 75 -20.24 -12.31 -3.64
C HIS A 75 -21.35 -11.31 -3.28
N ARG A 76 -22.54 -11.82 -2.93
CA ARG A 76 -23.75 -11.00 -2.67
C ARG A 76 -23.54 -9.96 -1.58
N HIS A 77 -22.84 -10.33 -0.51
CA HIS A 77 -22.67 -9.51 0.69
C HIS A 77 -21.36 -8.70 0.71
N LEU A 78 -20.60 -8.69 -0.39
CA LEU A 78 -19.26 -8.08 -0.45
C LEU A 78 -19.26 -6.62 0.00
N TYR A 79 -20.22 -5.82 -0.45
CA TYR A 79 -20.29 -4.41 -0.10
C TYR A 79 -20.66 -4.17 1.37
N VAL A 80 -21.46 -5.06 1.98
CA VAL A 80 -21.79 -4.98 3.41
C VAL A 80 -20.55 -5.29 4.24
N VAL A 81 -19.85 -6.38 3.92
CA VAL A 81 -18.59 -6.77 4.59
C VAL A 81 -17.56 -5.65 4.47
N ALA A 82 -17.41 -5.05 3.27
CA ALA A 82 -16.49 -3.93 3.05
C ALA A 82 -16.75 -2.74 3.99
N ARG A 83 -18.02 -2.37 4.20
CA ARG A 83 -18.40 -1.27 5.10
C ARG A 83 -18.13 -1.60 6.56
N LEU A 84 -18.45 -2.83 6.99
CA LEU A 84 -18.18 -3.27 8.36
C LEU A 84 -16.67 -3.25 8.66
N VAL A 85 -15.86 -3.79 7.75
CA VAL A 85 -14.39 -3.78 7.88
C VAL A 85 -13.87 -2.33 7.89
N ALA A 86 -14.45 -1.42 7.10
CA ALA A 86 -14.07 -0.01 7.11
C ALA A 86 -14.35 0.66 8.46
N VAL A 87 -15.55 0.48 9.02
CA VAL A 87 -15.93 1.04 10.32
C VAL A 87 -15.04 0.48 11.43
N ILE A 88 -14.86 -0.84 11.46
CA ILE A 88 -14.02 -1.51 12.48
C ILE A 88 -12.57 -1.02 12.35
N SER A 89 -12.04 -0.89 11.13
CA SER A 89 -10.68 -0.38 10.92
C SER A 89 -10.49 1.04 11.45
N VAL A 90 -11.44 1.95 11.19
CA VAL A 90 -11.35 3.35 11.65
C VAL A 90 -11.44 3.40 13.17
N ALA A 91 -12.42 2.72 13.75
CA ALA A 91 -12.60 2.64 15.19
C ALA A 91 -11.34 2.07 15.86
N ALA A 92 -10.83 0.93 15.39
CA ALA A 92 -9.65 0.31 15.97
C ALA A 92 -8.39 1.16 15.82
N SER A 93 -8.21 1.88 14.69
CA SER A 93 -7.04 2.77 14.51
C SER A 93 -7.07 3.96 15.46
N ILE A 94 -8.24 4.59 15.63
CA ILE A 94 -8.42 5.71 16.57
C ILE A 94 -8.23 5.23 18.01
N THR A 95 -8.87 4.12 18.38
CA THR A 95 -8.74 3.54 19.72
C THR A 95 -7.30 3.13 20.02
N ALA A 96 -6.58 2.55 19.06
CA ALA A 96 -5.17 2.21 19.21
C ALA A 96 -4.31 3.46 19.45
N ALA A 97 -4.54 4.52 18.68
CA ALA A 97 -3.82 5.79 18.82
C ALA A 97 -4.10 6.47 20.17
N GLN A 98 -5.37 6.48 20.62
CA GLN A 98 -5.75 6.97 21.94
C GLN A 98 -5.13 6.16 23.08
N ALA A 99 -4.96 4.85 22.88
CA ALA A 99 -4.28 3.96 23.82
C ALA A 99 -2.74 4.08 23.75
N GLY A 100 -2.20 5.08 23.05
CA GLY A 100 -0.76 5.35 22.97
C GLY A 100 0.00 4.48 21.95
N GLN A 101 -0.66 3.57 21.25
CA GLN A 101 0.01 2.66 20.32
C GLN A 101 0.59 3.43 19.12
N GLY A 102 1.91 3.41 18.99
CA GLY A 102 2.61 4.04 17.87
C GLY A 102 2.60 5.57 17.91
N THR A 103 2.34 6.16 19.09
CA THR A 103 2.46 7.62 19.28
C THR A 103 3.92 8.00 19.54
N ILE A 104 4.30 9.21 19.12
CA ILE A 104 5.60 9.77 19.50
C ILE A 104 5.66 10.13 21.00
N PHE A 105 4.51 10.32 21.63
CA PHE A 105 4.38 10.76 23.02
C PHE A 105 4.68 9.64 24.03
N THR A 106 4.29 8.40 23.72
CA THR A 106 4.68 7.22 24.53
C THR A 106 6.17 6.87 24.45
N GLN A 107 6.95 7.57 23.62
CA GLN A 107 8.41 7.45 23.60
C GLN A 107 9.09 8.41 24.59
N LEU A 108 8.35 9.40 25.13
CA LEU A 108 8.84 10.40 26.08
C LEU A 108 8.43 10.09 27.53
N GLY A 109 7.33 9.36 27.75
CA GLY A 109 6.99 8.81 29.05
C GLY A 109 7.47 7.37 29.15
N ASP A 110 8.16 7.00 30.24
CA ASP A 110 8.59 5.62 30.56
C ASP A 110 7.42 4.60 30.65
N GLU A 111 6.18 5.06 30.50
CA GLU A 111 5.00 4.22 30.38
C GLU A 111 4.82 3.74 28.94
N VAL A 112 5.48 2.64 28.60
CA VAL A 112 5.10 1.84 27.44
C VAL A 112 3.65 1.43 27.64
N ALA A 113 2.72 2.06 26.91
CA ALA A 113 1.30 1.79 27.02
C ALA A 113 0.97 0.34 26.66
N ALA A 114 1.09 -0.54 27.66
CA ALA A 114 0.72 -1.94 27.63
C ALA A 114 -0.80 -2.11 27.80
N SER A 115 -1.58 -1.17 27.26
CA SER A 115 -3.04 -1.21 27.37
C SER A 115 -3.58 -2.46 26.67
N PRO A 116 -4.40 -3.30 27.35
CA PRO A 116 -5.08 -4.43 26.72
C PRO A 116 -5.88 -4.02 25.49
N VAL A 117 -6.40 -2.80 25.47
CA VAL A 117 -7.16 -2.21 24.36
C VAL A 117 -6.29 -2.08 23.11
N ALA A 118 -5.04 -1.62 23.25
CA ALA A 118 -4.09 -1.54 22.13
C ALA A 118 -3.77 -2.94 21.56
N ARG A 119 -3.64 -3.96 22.43
CA ARG A 119 -3.38 -5.34 21.99
C ARG A 119 -4.54 -5.91 21.17
N VAL A 120 -5.79 -5.63 21.55
CA VAL A 120 -6.98 -6.04 20.79
C VAL A 120 -7.09 -5.28 19.48
N ALA A 121 -6.86 -3.96 19.49
CA ALA A 121 -6.89 -3.14 18.29
C ALA A 121 -5.85 -3.58 17.25
N ALA A 122 -4.68 -4.07 17.70
CA ALA A 122 -3.64 -4.63 16.83
C ALA A 122 -4.09 -5.85 16.01
N LEU A 123 -5.16 -6.56 16.42
CA LEU A 123 -5.73 -7.66 15.63
C LEU A 123 -6.36 -7.18 14.31
N SER A 124 -6.65 -5.88 14.20
CA SER A 124 -7.17 -5.24 12.99
C SER A 124 -6.08 -4.62 12.11
N ALA A 125 -4.80 -4.97 12.34
CA ALA A 125 -3.68 -4.47 11.56
C ALA A 125 -3.93 -4.64 10.05
N GLY A 126 -3.79 -3.54 9.31
CA GLY A 126 -3.99 -3.51 7.85
C GLY A 126 -5.44 -3.59 7.37
N TRP A 127 -6.43 -3.52 8.26
CA TRP A 127 -7.84 -3.56 7.87
C TRP A 127 -8.26 -2.35 7.02
N SER A 128 -7.53 -1.22 7.07
CA SER A 128 -7.78 -0.07 6.20
C SER A 128 -7.45 -0.38 4.73
N TYR A 129 -6.39 -1.16 4.50
CA TYR A 129 -6.02 -1.69 3.18
C TYR A 129 -7.01 -2.76 2.72
N LEU A 130 -7.45 -3.63 3.64
CA LEU A 130 -8.46 -4.66 3.37
C LEU A 130 -9.81 -4.04 3.00
N ALA A 131 -10.29 -3.07 3.78
CA ALA A 131 -11.53 -2.34 3.54
C ALA A 131 -11.50 -1.67 2.15
N PHE A 132 -10.40 -0.99 1.83
CA PHE A 132 -10.19 -0.41 0.50
C PHE A 132 -10.28 -1.47 -0.60
N ALA A 133 -9.60 -2.61 -0.45
CA ALA A 133 -9.61 -3.68 -1.42
C ALA A 133 -11.01 -4.28 -1.64
N LEU A 134 -11.80 -4.44 -0.58
CA LEU A 134 -13.17 -4.95 -0.65
C LEU A 134 -14.15 -3.94 -1.24
N LEU A 135 -13.97 -2.64 -0.96
CA LEU A 135 -14.71 -1.55 -1.62
C LEU A 135 -14.39 -1.51 -3.11
N LEU A 136 -13.12 -1.68 -3.47
CA LEU A 136 -12.65 -1.76 -4.86
C LEU A 136 -13.21 -3.00 -5.57
N ALA A 137 -13.21 -4.16 -4.91
CA ALA A 137 -13.84 -5.38 -5.43
C ALA A 137 -15.36 -5.20 -5.61
N SER A 138 -16.02 -4.46 -4.70
CA SER A 138 -17.45 -4.12 -4.81
C SER A 138 -17.74 -3.21 -6.00
N PHE A 139 -16.88 -2.21 -6.25
CA PHE A 139 -16.94 -1.35 -7.44
C PHE A 139 -16.78 -2.18 -8.72
N LEU A 140 -15.73 -3.00 -8.77
CA LEU A 140 -15.43 -3.83 -9.95
C LEU A 140 -16.49 -4.91 -10.21
N GLY A 141 -17.17 -5.40 -9.17
CA GLY A 141 -18.31 -6.31 -9.27
C GLY A 141 -19.65 -5.64 -9.59
N GLY A 142 -19.68 -4.30 -9.77
CA GLY A 142 -20.92 -3.54 -10.04
C GLY A 142 -21.89 -3.47 -8.85
N ARG A 143 -21.43 -3.78 -7.64
CA ARG A 143 -22.26 -3.78 -6.42
C ARG A 143 -22.40 -2.40 -5.79
N ALA A 144 -21.46 -1.50 -6.05
CA ALA A 144 -21.49 -0.13 -5.59
C ALA A 144 -21.10 0.82 -6.72
N ASN A 145 -21.79 1.95 -6.80
CA ASN A 145 -21.39 3.01 -7.71
C ASN A 145 -20.10 3.67 -7.23
N ARG A 146 -19.43 4.38 -8.14
CA ARG A 146 -18.17 5.07 -7.87
C ARG A 146 -18.28 6.03 -6.68
N VAL A 147 -19.34 6.83 -6.63
CA VAL A 147 -19.53 7.86 -5.59
C VAL A 147 -19.59 7.25 -4.20
N ARG A 148 -20.40 6.21 -3.97
CA ARG A 148 -20.49 5.56 -2.65
C ARG A 148 -19.16 4.98 -2.24
N VAL A 149 -18.41 4.38 -3.16
CA VAL A 149 -17.08 3.83 -2.89
C VAL A 149 -16.12 4.95 -2.48
N LEU A 150 -16.15 6.09 -3.19
CA LEU A 150 -15.34 7.26 -2.83
C LEU A 150 -15.74 7.85 -1.47
N CYS A 151 -17.02 7.88 -1.09
CA CYS A 151 -17.43 8.32 0.24
C CYS A 151 -16.83 7.43 1.35
N TRP A 152 -16.84 6.11 1.17
CA TRP A 152 -16.23 5.19 2.14
C TRP A 152 -14.70 5.27 2.16
N ILE A 153 -14.07 5.52 1.02
CA ILE A 153 -12.63 5.83 0.97
C ILE A 153 -12.36 7.15 1.71
N GLY A 154 -13.21 8.17 1.55
CA GLY A 154 -13.14 9.42 2.30
C GLY A 154 -13.21 9.20 3.81
N LEU A 155 -14.09 8.31 4.29
CA LEU A 155 -14.14 7.92 5.69
C LEU A 155 -12.83 7.26 6.16
N LEU A 156 -12.27 6.34 5.38
CA LEU A 156 -10.99 5.70 5.70
C LEU A 156 -9.85 6.73 5.78
N VAL A 157 -9.80 7.67 4.82
CA VAL A 157 -8.83 8.76 4.81
C VAL A 157 -9.01 9.67 6.03
N ALA A 158 -10.25 10.06 6.37
CA ALA A 158 -10.53 10.85 7.56
C ALA A 158 -10.09 10.14 8.85
N GLY A 159 -10.29 8.82 8.95
CA GLY A 159 -9.77 8.02 10.06
C GLY A 159 -8.25 8.03 10.15
N GLN A 160 -7.55 7.98 9.01
CA GLN A 160 -6.08 8.09 8.97
C GLN A 160 -5.58 9.50 9.32
N VAL A 161 -6.30 10.55 8.92
CA VAL A 161 -5.99 11.93 9.33
C VAL A 161 -6.15 12.09 10.85
N ALA A 162 -7.24 11.59 11.42
CA ALA A 162 -7.46 11.61 12.86
C ALA A 162 -6.37 10.83 13.61
N THR A 163 -5.99 9.65 13.11
CA THR A 163 -4.90 8.83 13.67
C THR A 163 -3.56 9.57 13.59
N ALA A 164 -3.26 10.24 12.47
CA ALA A 164 -2.03 11.02 12.31
C ALA A 164 -1.98 12.21 13.29
N ALA A 165 -3.11 12.88 13.53
CA ALA A 165 -3.21 13.96 14.51
C ALA A 165 -2.98 13.44 15.95
N LEU A 166 -3.62 12.32 16.32
CA LEU A 166 -3.47 11.72 17.65
C LEU A 166 -2.06 11.17 17.91
N THR A 167 -1.38 10.67 16.88
CA THR A 167 -0.04 10.08 17.01
C THR A 167 1.09 11.09 16.83
N GLY A 168 0.82 12.26 16.22
CA GLY A 168 1.84 13.22 15.80
C GLY A 168 2.73 12.69 14.65
N ILE A 169 2.30 11.65 13.93
CA ILE A 169 3.08 11.00 12.86
C ILE A 169 2.28 10.99 11.55
N THR A 170 2.78 11.68 10.54
CA THR A 170 2.10 11.84 9.25
C THR A 170 2.54 10.85 8.17
N SER A 171 3.71 10.20 8.31
CA SER A 171 4.24 9.26 7.31
C SER A 171 3.25 8.13 6.93
N PRO A 172 2.56 7.45 7.88
CA PRO A 172 1.56 6.43 7.55
C PRO A 172 0.41 6.95 6.68
N LEU A 173 -0.03 8.19 6.88
CA LEU A 173 -1.07 8.83 6.08
C LEU A 173 -0.62 9.02 4.63
N PHE A 174 0.61 9.51 4.40
CA PHE A 174 1.16 9.67 3.05
C PHE A 174 1.35 8.33 2.34
N GLY A 175 1.81 7.31 3.07
CA GLY A 175 1.87 5.94 2.59
C GLY A 175 0.49 5.42 2.17
N TYR A 176 -0.53 5.63 3.01
CA TYR A 176 -1.90 5.22 2.73
C TYR A 176 -2.51 5.93 1.51
N LEU A 177 -2.30 7.25 1.37
CA LEU A 177 -2.75 8.02 0.22
C LEU A 177 -2.07 7.56 -1.08
N SER A 178 -0.76 7.31 -1.03
CA SER A 178 0.01 6.76 -2.15
C SER A 178 -0.51 5.38 -2.57
N PHE A 179 -0.82 4.52 -1.59
CA PHE A 179 -1.44 3.22 -1.81
C PHE A 179 -2.82 3.36 -2.49
N ILE A 180 -3.71 4.21 -1.97
CA ILE A 180 -5.04 4.44 -2.54
C ILE A 180 -4.92 4.89 -3.99
N ALA A 181 -4.05 5.86 -4.25
CA ALA A 181 -3.82 6.40 -5.59
C ALA A 181 -3.31 5.32 -6.54
N GLY A 182 -2.29 4.56 -6.14
CA GLY A 182 -1.72 3.48 -6.94
C GLY A 182 -2.70 2.34 -7.22
N ALA A 183 -3.27 1.75 -6.17
CA ALA A 183 -4.22 0.64 -6.28
C ALA A 183 -5.48 1.05 -7.05
N GLY A 184 -6.01 2.24 -6.75
CA GLY A 184 -7.18 2.79 -7.44
C GLY A 184 -6.92 3.13 -8.90
N ALA A 185 -5.72 3.60 -9.27
CA ALA A 185 -5.34 3.83 -10.67
C ALA A 185 -5.18 2.50 -11.44
N ILE A 186 -4.48 1.52 -10.85
CA ILE A 186 -4.26 0.19 -11.46
C ILE A 186 -5.59 -0.50 -11.73
N CYS A 187 -6.53 -0.46 -10.78
CA CYS A 187 -7.84 -1.07 -10.93
C CYS A 187 -8.85 -0.18 -11.69
N GLY A 188 -8.50 1.07 -12.00
CA GLY A 188 -9.32 1.99 -12.78
C GLY A 188 -10.48 2.64 -12.03
N LEU A 189 -10.39 2.74 -10.70
CA LEU A 189 -11.26 3.56 -9.85
C LEU A 189 -10.95 5.06 -10.04
N PHE A 190 -9.66 5.39 -10.16
CA PHE A 190 -9.18 6.75 -10.44
C PHE A 190 -8.71 6.88 -11.88
N ARG A 191 -8.97 8.04 -12.47
CA ARG A 191 -8.35 8.46 -13.73
C ARG A 191 -6.98 9.03 -13.41
N VAL A 192 -6.01 8.86 -14.30
CA VAL A 192 -4.64 9.36 -14.07
C VAL A 192 -4.62 10.87 -13.80
N ARG A 193 -5.46 11.65 -14.51
CA ARG A 193 -5.63 13.09 -14.25
C ARG A 193 -6.04 13.41 -12.81
N GLU A 194 -6.88 12.58 -12.18
CA GLU A 194 -7.34 12.80 -10.81
C GLU A 194 -6.22 12.50 -9.82
N VAL A 195 -5.40 11.48 -10.08
CA VAL A 195 -4.22 11.16 -9.26
C VAL A 195 -3.20 12.30 -9.33
N VAL A 196 -2.94 12.84 -10.53
CA VAL A 196 -2.03 13.99 -10.70
C VAL A 196 -2.56 15.22 -9.98
N LEU A 197 -3.84 15.54 -10.12
CA LEU A 197 -4.46 16.66 -9.42
C LEU A 197 -4.39 16.50 -7.90
N LEU A 198 -4.68 15.30 -7.38
CA LEU A 198 -4.58 15.02 -5.95
C LEU A 198 -3.13 15.17 -5.45
N GLY A 199 -2.15 14.68 -6.21
CA GLY A 199 -0.73 14.87 -5.90
C GLY A 199 -0.33 16.34 -5.84
N ALA A 200 -0.78 17.14 -6.81
CA ALA A 200 -0.53 18.58 -6.82
C ALA A 200 -1.16 19.28 -5.61
N VAL A 201 -2.41 18.95 -5.25
CA VAL A 201 -3.09 19.50 -4.07
C VAL A 201 -2.34 19.15 -2.78
N ILE A 202 -1.86 17.90 -2.66
CA ILE A 202 -1.08 17.47 -1.49
C ILE A 202 0.25 18.24 -1.40
N LEU A 203 0.96 18.41 -2.51
CA LEU A 203 2.21 19.18 -2.55
C LEU A 203 2.00 20.64 -2.17
N LEU A 204 0.90 21.26 -2.62
CA LEU A 204 0.54 22.63 -2.25
C LEU A 204 0.14 22.74 -0.77
N ALA A 205 -0.54 21.73 -0.22
CA ALA A 205 -0.94 21.70 1.18
C ALA A 205 0.20 21.31 2.13
N TRP A 206 1.31 20.79 1.62
CA TRP A 206 2.40 20.23 2.43
C TRP A 206 2.99 21.20 3.46
N PRO A 207 3.29 22.48 3.13
CA PRO A 207 3.81 23.41 4.13
C PRO A 207 2.87 23.60 5.32
N THR A 208 1.56 23.73 5.06
CA THR A 208 0.53 23.89 6.09
C THR A 208 0.40 22.61 6.92
N LEU A 209 0.41 21.43 6.29
CA LEU A 209 0.36 20.15 7.00
C LEU A 209 1.60 19.93 7.88
N PHE A 210 2.76 20.42 7.43
CA PHE A 210 4.00 20.33 8.18
C PHE A 210 4.00 21.25 9.41
N ALA A 211 3.53 22.50 9.25
CA ALA A 211 3.35 23.43 10.37
C ALA A 211 2.38 22.85 11.41
N LEU A 212 1.20 22.40 10.99
CA LEU A 212 0.21 21.80 11.88
C LEU A 212 0.76 20.57 12.63
N ARG A 213 1.54 19.71 11.95
CA ARG A 213 2.20 18.58 12.62
C ARG A 213 3.17 19.04 13.70
N ASN A 214 3.93 20.10 13.43
CA ASN A 214 4.90 20.64 14.38
C ASN A 214 4.18 21.27 15.59
N ASP A 215 3.08 21.99 15.37
CA ASP A 215 2.26 22.53 16.46
C ASP A 215 1.72 21.40 17.36
N ILE A 216 1.13 20.34 16.77
CA ILE A 216 0.66 19.16 17.53
C ILE A 216 1.78 18.51 18.35
N ARG A 217 3.01 18.46 17.82
CA ARG A 217 4.15 17.88 18.52
C ARG A 217 4.63 18.78 19.66
N ALA A 218 4.72 20.08 19.42
CA ALA A 218 5.11 21.06 20.42
C ALA A 218 4.12 21.08 21.59
N ASP A 219 2.81 21.09 21.29
CA ASP A 219 1.73 21.04 22.29
C ASP A 219 1.79 19.74 23.13
N GLY A 220 2.20 18.63 22.51
CA GLY A 220 2.41 17.36 23.20
C GLY A 220 3.78 17.18 23.86
N GLY A 221 4.59 18.24 23.99
CA GLY A 221 5.87 18.22 24.70
C GLY A 221 7.03 17.59 23.93
N VAL A 222 6.89 17.36 22.63
CA VAL A 222 7.95 16.83 21.77
C VAL A 222 8.79 17.99 21.25
N SER A 223 10.12 17.91 21.41
CA SER A 223 11.04 18.90 20.84
C SER A 223 10.91 18.94 19.31
N VAL A 224 10.67 20.13 18.78
CA VAL A 224 10.57 20.40 17.34
C VAL A 224 11.73 21.29 16.92
N ALA A 225 12.50 20.82 15.94
CA ALA A 225 13.52 21.60 15.26
C ALA A 225 12.84 22.61 14.31
N TYR A 226 12.66 23.85 14.78
CA TYR A 226 12.01 24.93 14.01
C TYR A 226 12.87 25.46 12.85
N ASP A 227 14.16 25.14 12.85
CA ASP A 227 15.12 25.41 11.77
C ASP A 227 14.93 24.49 10.55
N VAL A 228 14.20 23.38 10.69
CA VAL A 228 13.92 22.44 9.59
C VAL A 228 12.64 22.85 8.88
N THR A 229 12.75 23.26 7.62
CA THR A 229 11.59 23.69 6.82
C THR A 229 10.80 22.51 6.24
N ALA A 230 9.58 22.80 5.78
CA ALA A 230 8.78 21.83 5.03
C ALA A 230 9.50 21.37 3.74
N GLY A 231 10.27 22.26 3.11
CA GLY A 231 11.07 21.95 1.92
C GLY A 231 12.20 20.96 2.22
N ASP A 232 12.87 21.13 3.35
CA ASP A 232 13.95 20.22 3.80
C ASP A 232 13.42 18.81 4.04
N ARG A 233 12.17 18.68 4.50
CA ARG A 233 11.53 17.37 4.68
C ARG A 233 11.07 16.72 3.37
N LEU A 234 10.94 17.48 2.29
CA LEU A 234 10.72 16.97 0.93
C LEU A 234 12.02 16.61 0.21
N ARG A 235 13.20 16.82 0.83
CA ARG A 235 14.50 16.33 0.35
C ARG A 235 14.63 14.81 0.51
N LEU A 236 13.69 14.07 -0.08
CA LEU A 236 13.68 12.60 -0.12
C LEU A 236 14.88 12.06 -0.92
N ASP A 237 15.45 12.90 -1.80
CA ASP A 237 16.74 12.63 -2.45
C ASP A 237 17.85 12.44 -1.42
N LEU A 238 17.94 13.31 -0.41
CA LEU A 238 18.97 13.20 0.64
C LEU A 238 18.84 11.90 1.44
N GLN A 239 17.61 11.50 1.77
CA GLN A 239 17.37 10.23 2.46
C GLN A 239 17.87 9.03 1.66
N LEU A 240 17.76 9.07 0.34
CA LEU A 240 18.25 7.98 -0.50
C LEU A 240 19.77 8.03 -0.68
N THR A 241 20.37 9.23 -0.73
CA THR A 241 21.80 9.40 -0.99
C THR A 241 22.68 9.11 0.21
N HIS A 242 22.18 9.26 1.44
CA HIS A 242 22.91 8.82 2.63
C HIS A 242 23.22 7.32 2.58
N ALA A 243 22.39 6.50 1.92
CA ALA A 243 22.70 5.08 1.75
C ALA A 243 23.96 4.86 0.90
N ALA A 244 24.33 5.80 0.02
CA ALA A 244 25.52 5.72 -0.83
C ALA A 244 26.83 6.02 -0.10
N GLU A 245 26.77 6.40 1.17
CA GLU A 245 27.94 6.70 2.02
C GLU A 245 28.48 5.44 2.71
N TYR A 246 27.77 4.32 2.59
CA TYR A 246 28.09 3.07 3.29
C TYR A 246 28.35 1.92 2.31
N ASP A 247 29.27 1.04 2.69
CA ASP A 247 29.52 -0.20 1.98
C ASP A 247 28.44 -1.24 2.32
N ALA A 248 27.52 -1.45 1.40
CA ALA A 248 26.44 -2.43 1.54
C ALA A 248 26.86 -3.84 1.06
N PRO A 249 26.32 -4.93 1.65
CA PRO A 249 25.26 -4.96 2.67
C PRO A 249 25.78 -4.69 4.09
N VAL A 250 24.97 -3.97 4.87
CA VAL A 250 25.20 -3.69 6.29
C VAL A 250 24.29 -4.56 7.16
N ASP A 251 24.86 -5.14 8.20
CA ASP A 251 24.11 -5.84 9.25
C ASP A 251 23.94 -4.90 10.46
N VAL A 252 22.69 -4.51 10.71
CA VAL A 252 22.26 -3.69 11.86
C VAL A 252 21.50 -4.54 12.88
N GLY A 253 21.59 -5.88 12.80
CA GLY A 253 20.76 -6.80 13.57
C GLY A 253 19.33 -6.90 13.04
N GLN A 254 19.15 -6.67 11.73
CA GLN A 254 17.84 -6.80 11.09
C GLN A 254 17.34 -8.25 11.16
N PRO A 255 16.02 -8.45 11.26
CA PRO A 255 15.46 -9.78 11.38
C PRO A 255 15.76 -10.66 10.17
N GLY A 256 16.03 -11.95 10.42
CA GLY A 256 16.25 -12.95 9.37
C GLY A 256 14.95 -13.53 8.78
N PRO A 257 15.04 -14.38 7.74
CA PRO A 257 13.85 -14.99 7.12
C PRO A 257 12.98 -15.82 8.06
N THR A 258 13.58 -16.51 9.03
CA THR A 258 12.88 -17.28 10.07
C THR A 258 12.09 -16.36 11.01
N GLU A 259 12.66 -15.20 11.32
CA GLU A 259 12.03 -14.18 12.13
C GLU A 259 10.89 -13.50 11.36
N PHE A 260 10.99 -13.32 10.05
CA PHE A 260 9.85 -12.81 9.27
C PHE A 260 8.59 -13.66 9.49
N VAL A 261 8.76 -14.99 9.53
CA VAL A 261 7.66 -15.92 9.75
C VAL A 261 7.14 -15.82 11.19
N ARG A 262 8.02 -15.85 12.20
CA ARG A 262 7.61 -15.73 13.62
C ARG A 262 6.86 -14.43 13.88
N TYR A 263 7.45 -13.30 13.51
CA TYR A 263 6.90 -11.98 13.77
C TYR A 263 5.69 -11.67 12.89
N GLY A 264 5.64 -12.25 11.70
CA GLY A 264 4.56 -12.10 10.72
C GLY A 264 3.31 -12.91 11.03
N LEU A 265 3.48 -14.17 11.44
CA LEU A 265 2.36 -15.10 11.62
C LEU A 265 1.82 -15.16 13.04
N VAL A 266 2.68 -14.99 14.04
CA VAL A 266 2.27 -15.07 15.45
C VAL A 266 1.90 -13.66 15.93
N PRO A 267 0.65 -13.41 16.33
CA PRO A 267 0.28 -12.13 16.94
C PRO A 267 1.07 -11.89 18.22
N ARG A 268 1.44 -10.64 18.53
CA ARG A 268 2.23 -10.30 19.73
C ARG A 268 1.61 -10.80 21.03
N ILE A 269 0.28 -10.88 21.09
CA ILE A 269 -0.43 -11.38 22.28
C ILE A 269 -0.13 -12.87 22.56
N LEU A 270 0.28 -13.63 21.55
CA LEU A 270 0.66 -15.05 21.66
C LEU A 270 2.18 -15.26 21.72
N ASP A 271 2.97 -14.19 21.61
CA ASP A 271 4.44 -14.20 21.68
C ASP A 271 4.92 -12.94 22.42
N PRO A 272 4.71 -12.87 23.76
CA PRO A 272 4.97 -11.67 24.55
C PRO A 272 6.46 -11.35 24.68
N ASP A 273 7.32 -12.37 24.64
CA ASP A 273 8.77 -12.25 24.83
C ASP A 273 9.51 -11.76 23.58
N ARG A 274 8.79 -11.55 22.47
CA ARG A 274 9.43 -11.05 21.24
C ARG A 274 9.85 -9.57 21.38
N PRO A 275 11.08 -9.21 21.01
CA PRO A 275 11.52 -7.83 21.02
C PRO A 275 10.72 -6.99 20.02
N ALA A 276 10.65 -5.68 20.25
CA ALA A 276 10.07 -4.77 19.26
C ALA A 276 11.02 -4.65 18.07
N ILE A 277 10.51 -4.85 16.85
CA ILE A 277 11.28 -4.59 15.64
C ILE A 277 10.97 -3.17 15.18
N SER A 278 12.03 -2.38 15.01
CA SER A 278 12.00 -1.15 14.23
C SER A 278 13.32 -1.07 13.47
N THR A 279 13.31 -1.52 12.21
CA THR A 279 14.52 -1.46 11.39
C THR A 279 14.97 -0.01 11.19
N GLY A 280 14.02 0.93 11.12
CA GLY A 280 14.35 2.35 11.08
C GLY A 280 15.03 2.88 12.35
N ALA A 281 14.73 2.32 13.53
CA ALA A 281 15.47 2.66 14.76
C ALA A 281 16.86 2.03 14.77
N LEU A 282 17.01 0.78 14.30
CA LEU A 282 18.30 0.11 14.18
C LEU A 282 19.23 0.82 13.20
N ILE A 283 18.72 1.21 12.02
CA ILE A 283 19.45 2.05 11.07
C ILE A 283 19.83 3.37 11.74
N ASN A 284 18.90 4.05 12.40
CA ASN A 284 19.19 5.32 13.06
C ASN A 284 20.29 5.21 14.12
N GLN A 285 20.26 4.16 14.96
CA GLN A 285 21.30 3.90 15.95
C GLN A 285 22.65 3.60 15.29
N TYR A 286 22.67 2.82 14.22
CA TYR A 286 23.88 2.55 13.44
C TYR A 286 24.51 3.85 12.88
N LEU A 287 23.67 4.81 12.48
CA LEU A 287 24.08 6.13 12.01
C LEU A 287 24.49 7.10 13.16
N GLY A 288 24.51 6.64 14.42
CA GLY A 288 24.85 7.44 15.59
C GLY A 288 23.68 8.24 16.20
N GLY A 289 22.44 7.97 15.77
CA GLY A 289 21.21 8.55 16.31
C GLY A 289 20.70 7.83 17.57
N THR A 290 19.60 8.34 18.15
CA THR A 290 19.01 7.77 19.38
C THR A 290 18.00 6.65 19.10
N ALA A 291 17.77 5.79 20.10
CA ALA A 291 16.76 4.73 20.03
C ALA A 291 15.30 5.25 19.96
N THR A 292 15.08 6.51 20.34
CA THR A 292 13.77 7.18 20.35
C THR A 292 13.42 7.82 19.01
N SER A 293 14.33 7.85 18.04
CA SER A 293 14.08 8.34 16.69
C SER A 293 14.28 7.25 15.65
N SER A 294 13.58 7.38 14.52
CA SER A 294 13.66 6.44 13.41
C SER A 294 14.06 7.17 12.15
N TYR A 295 15.04 6.62 11.45
CA TYR A 295 15.49 7.08 10.14
C TYR A 295 15.35 5.93 9.14
N SER A 296 15.01 6.24 7.90
CA SER A 296 14.94 5.23 6.84
C SER A 296 15.42 5.83 5.53
N PHE A 297 16.16 5.04 4.76
CA PHE A 297 16.54 5.34 3.38
C PHE A 297 15.41 5.05 2.38
N LEU A 298 14.16 4.93 2.89
CA LEU A 298 12.97 4.49 2.15
C LEU A 298 13.10 3.07 1.61
N ALA A 299 12.09 2.56 0.90
CA ALA A 299 12.06 1.16 0.52
C ALA A 299 13.27 0.75 -0.33
N LEU A 300 13.62 1.58 -1.32
CA LEU A 300 14.70 1.29 -2.25
C LEU A 300 16.08 1.39 -1.58
N GLY A 301 16.32 2.43 -0.77
CA GLY A 301 17.57 2.59 -0.05
C GLY A 301 17.77 1.55 1.04
N ASN A 302 16.71 1.19 1.79
CA ASN A 302 16.81 0.16 2.83
C ASN A 302 17.16 -1.22 2.23
N VAL A 303 16.55 -1.60 1.10
CA VAL A 303 16.87 -2.88 0.44
C VAL A 303 18.33 -2.88 -0.03
N TYR A 304 18.81 -1.78 -0.61
CA TYR A 304 20.21 -1.66 -0.98
C TYR A 304 21.14 -1.73 0.23
N PHE A 305 20.88 -0.93 1.25
CA PHE A 305 21.71 -0.85 2.46
C PHE A 305 21.83 -2.21 3.15
N LEU A 306 20.75 -2.97 3.24
CA LEU A 306 20.72 -4.23 3.99
C LEU A 306 21.04 -5.48 3.15
N VAL A 307 20.89 -5.45 1.82
CA VAL A 307 21.01 -6.63 0.94
C VAL A 307 21.99 -6.41 -0.22
N GLY A 308 22.42 -5.17 -0.45
CA GLY A 308 23.34 -4.79 -1.52
C GLY A 308 22.68 -4.70 -2.91
N TRP A 309 23.52 -4.46 -3.92
CA TRP A 309 23.10 -4.21 -5.31
C TRP A 309 22.28 -5.32 -5.94
N LEU A 310 22.60 -6.59 -5.65
CA LEU A 310 21.85 -7.74 -6.16
C LEU A 310 20.50 -7.91 -5.46
N GLY A 311 20.39 -7.46 -4.21
CA GLY A 311 19.16 -7.52 -3.44
C GLY A 311 18.03 -6.69 -4.05
N VAL A 312 18.35 -5.50 -4.58
CA VAL A 312 17.38 -4.57 -5.17
C VAL A 312 16.57 -5.20 -6.32
N PRO A 313 17.17 -5.66 -7.44
CA PRO A 313 16.41 -6.24 -8.54
C PRO A 313 15.69 -7.52 -8.12
N LEU A 314 16.29 -8.36 -7.27
CA LEU A 314 15.67 -9.61 -6.81
C LEU A 314 14.43 -9.36 -5.94
N TYR A 315 14.51 -8.40 -5.02
CA TYR A 315 13.39 -8.00 -4.16
C TYR A 315 12.21 -7.51 -4.99
N TYR A 316 12.45 -6.53 -5.88
CA TYR A 316 11.39 -5.96 -6.70
C TYR A 316 10.86 -6.97 -7.73
N ALA A 317 11.70 -7.85 -8.29
CA ALA A 317 11.24 -8.94 -9.16
C ALA A 317 10.33 -9.91 -8.39
N GLY A 318 10.72 -10.36 -7.19
CA GLY A 318 9.94 -11.30 -6.38
C GLY A 318 8.55 -10.77 -6.02
N TRP A 319 8.48 -9.54 -5.50
CA TRP A 319 7.19 -8.92 -5.16
C TRP A 319 6.34 -8.57 -6.38
N THR A 320 6.98 -8.20 -7.49
CA THR A 320 6.28 -8.02 -8.77
C THR A 320 5.71 -9.34 -9.27
N ALA A 321 6.45 -10.45 -9.14
CA ALA A 321 5.99 -11.78 -9.57
C ALA A 321 4.76 -12.20 -8.76
N LEU A 322 4.78 -11.97 -7.44
CA LEU A 322 3.62 -12.21 -6.58
C LEU A 322 2.43 -11.31 -6.97
N ALA A 323 2.65 -10.01 -7.15
CA ALA A 323 1.59 -9.07 -7.52
C ALA A 323 0.95 -9.44 -8.87
N VAL A 324 1.77 -9.78 -9.86
CA VAL A 324 1.34 -10.24 -11.18
C VAL A 324 0.60 -11.57 -11.09
N LEU A 325 1.07 -12.53 -10.28
CA LEU A 325 0.37 -13.78 -10.02
C LEU A 325 -1.02 -13.49 -9.43
N LEU A 326 -1.11 -12.64 -8.41
CA LEU A 326 -2.37 -12.28 -7.76
C LEU A 326 -3.35 -11.62 -8.74
N LEU A 327 -2.89 -10.78 -9.66
CA LEU A 327 -3.75 -10.12 -10.66
C LEU A 327 -4.07 -10.99 -11.88
N ARG A 328 -3.14 -11.86 -12.32
CA ARG A 328 -3.18 -12.49 -13.64
C ARG A 328 -3.19 -14.02 -13.65
N ALA A 329 -3.07 -14.70 -12.51
CA ALA A 329 -3.08 -16.16 -12.45
C ALA A 329 -4.43 -16.77 -12.88
N ARG A 330 -4.41 -17.57 -13.96
CA ARG A 330 -5.41 -18.51 -14.56
C ARG A 330 -6.88 -18.04 -14.68
N ALA A 331 -7.42 -17.31 -13.71
CA ALA A 331 -8.75 -16.71 -13.67
C ALA A 331 -8.68 -15.24 -13.21
N ALA A 332 -9.78 -14.51 -13.39
CA ALA A 332 -9.90 -13.15 -12.88
C ALA A 332 -9.80 -13.10 -11.33
N PRO A 333 -9.17 -12.08 -10.75
CA PRO A 333 -9.03 -11.96 -9.31
C PRO A 333 -10.38 -11.67 -8.64
N GLY A 334 -10.73 -12.51 -7.66
CA GLY A 334 -11.84 -12.26 -6.73
C GLY A 334 -11.43 -11.37 -5.55
N PRO A 335 -12.32 -11.16 -4.57
CA PRO A 335 -12.11 -10.18 -3.50
C PRO A 335 -10.90 -10.51 -2.61
N ILE A 336 -10.67 -11.80 -2.33
CA ILE A 336 -9.52 -12.26 -1.54
C ILE A 336 -8.21 -11.95 -2.30
N ARG A 337 -8.10 -12.34 -3.57
CA ARG A 337 -6.91 -12.08 -4.40
C ARG A 337 -6.63 -10.59 -4.55
N LEU A 338 -7.68 -9.76 -4.70
CA LEU A 338 -7.53 -8.30 -4.73
C LEU A 338 -7.05 -7.74 -3.38
N SER A 339 -7.49 -8.32 -2.26
CA SER A 339 -7.04 -7.95 -0.92
C SER A 339 -5.57 -8.27 -0.71
N LEU A 340 -5.14 -9.48 -1.07
CA LEU A 340 -3.73 -9.89 -1.04
C LEU A 340 -2.87 -8.99 -1.92
N PHE A 341 -3.36 -8.67 -3.12
CA PHE A 341 -2.68 -7.75 -4.01
C PHE A 341 -2.51 -6.36 -3.36
N CYS A 342 -3.56 -5.84 -2.72
CA CYS A 342 -3.49 -4.58 -2.00
C CYS A 342 -2.49 -4.63 -0.84
N PHE A 343 -2.36 -5.75 -0.12
CA PHE A 343 -1.34 -5.89 0.93
C PHE A 343 0.09 -5.86 0.37
N VAL A 344 0.31 -6.46 -0.81
CA VAL A 344 1.61 -6.36 -1.50
C VAL A 344 1.91 -4.90 -1.87
N LEU A 345 0.91 -4.16 -2.37
CA LEU A 345 1.07 -2.75 -2.71
C LEU A 345 1.29 -1.84 -1.50
N ALA A 346 0.61 -2.13 -0.40
CA ALA A 346 0.63 -1.33 0.83
C ALA A 346 1.86 -1.60 1.72
N GLY A 347 2.46 -2.78 1.59
CA GLY A 347 3.67 -3.14 2.31
C GLY A 347 4.89 -3.13 1.38
N PRO A 348 5.36 -4.29 0.89
CA PRO A 348 6.64 -4.42 0.18
C PRO A 348 6.84 -3.52 -1.05
N LEU A 349 5.78 -3.19 -1.79
CA LEU A 349 5.89 -2.33 -2.98
C LEU A 349 5.59 -0.86 -2.70
N LEU A 350 5.29 -0.49 -1.45
CA LEU A 350 5.09 0.91 -1.09
C LEU A 350 6.46 1.58 -0.97
N TRP A 351 6.63 2.73 -1.64
CA TRP A 351 7.91 3.44 -1.70
C TRP A 351 8.40 3.94 -0.34
N SER A 352 7.48 4.24 0.58
CA SER A 352 7.76 4.67 1.95
C SER A 352 7.90 3.51 2.94
N SER A 353 7.91 2.27 2.46
CA SER A 353 8.01 1.09 3.32
C SER A 353 9.42 0.88 3.86
N GLY A 354 9.56 0.37 5.08
CA GLY A 354 10.83 -0.07 5.63
C GLY A 354 11.05 -1.55 5.36
N TYR A 355 12.04 -1.92 4.54
CA TYR A 355 12.53 -3.30 4.51
C TYR A 355 13.40 -3.56 5.76
N PRO A 356 13.27 -4.74 6.43
CA PRO A 356 12.30 -5.83 6.20
C PRO A 356 10.94 -5.71 6.91
N ASP A 357 10.69 -4.68 7.74
CA ASP A 357 9.44 -4.49 8.51
C ASP A 357 8.17 -4.64 7.66
N ALA A 358 8.21 -4.19 6.39
CA ALA A 358 7.10 -4.27 5.45
C ALA A 358 6.70 -5.71 5.08
N MET A 359 7.65 -6.66 5.12
CA MET A 359 7.39 -8.09 4.86
C MET A 359 6.66 -8.71 6.05
N ILE A 360 7.07 -8.36 7.27
CA ILE A 360 6.41 -8.77 8.51
C ILE A 360 4.99 -8.19 8.55
N ALA A 361 4.84 -6.91 8.24
CA ALA A 361 3.52 -6.26 8.17
C ALA A 361 2.61 -6.92 7.13
N PHE A 362 3.12 -7.31 5.96
CA PHE A 362 2.35 -8.07 4.97
C PHE A 362 1.78 -9.38 5.53
N LEU A 363 2.60 -10.14 6.26
CA LEU A 363 2.16 -11.39 6.89
C LEU A 363 1.14 -11.12 8.01
N GLN A 364 1.35 -10.08 8.82
CA GLN A 364 0.40 -9.68 9.86
C GLN A 364 -0.96 -9.26 9.27
N HIS A 365 -0.96 -8.50 8.17
CA HIS A 365 -2.17 -8.15 7.44
C HIS A 365 -2.88 -9.38 6.89
N LEU A 366 -2.13 -10.37 6.41
CA LEU A 366 -2.68 -11.65 5.94
C LEU A 366 -3.40 -12.39 7.07
N VAL A 367 -2.75 -12.55 8.22
CA VAL A 367 -3.34 -13.24 9.39
C VAL A 367 -4.56 -12.47 9.91
N ALA A 368 -4.46 -11.15 10.04
CA ALA A 368 -5.55 -10.28 10.49
C ALA A 368 -6.76 -10.33 9.53
N ALA A 369 -6.56 -10.62 8.25
CA ALA A 369 -7.63 -10.71 7.26
C ALA A 369 -8.32 -12.08 7.21
N LEU A 370 -7.76 -13.14 7.82
CA LEU A 370 -8.31 -14.50 7.77
C LEU A 370 -9.78 -14.58 8.21
N PRO A 371 -10.23 -13.92 9.32
CA PRO A 371 -11.64 -13.96 9.71
C PRO A 371 -12.56 -13.37 8.64
N VAL A 372 -12.15 -12.28 8.01
CA VAL A 372 -12.91 -11.63 6.93
C VAL A 372 -12.94 -12.52 5.69
N PHE A 373 -11.83 -13.18 5.35
CA PHE A 373 -11.79 -14.14 4.24
C PHE A 373 -12.69 -15.34 4.50
N ALA A 374 -12.70 -15.89 5.73
CA ALA A 374 -13.62 -16.95 6.12
C ALA A 374 -15.08 -16.51 5.95
N VAL A 375 -15.43 -15.31 6.43
CA VAL A 375 -16.78 -14.73 6.23
C VAL A 375 -17.13 -14.60 4.75
N LEU A 376 -16.21 -14.11 3.91
CA LEU A 376 -16.45 -13.99 2.46
C LEU A 376 -16.65 -15.34 1.77
N LEU A 377 -15.94 -16.39 2.20
CA LEU A 377 -16.08 -17.74 1.69
C LEU A 377 -17.40 -18.38 2.12
N LEU A 378 -17.81 -18.20 3.39
CA LEU A 378 -19.07 -18.70 3.92
C LEU A 378 -20.29 -18.01 3.28
N LEU A 379 -20.18 -16.70 3.01
CA LEU A 379 -21.24 -15.91 2.36
C LEU A 379 -21.22 -15.99 0.83
N LYS A 380 -20.32 -16.81 0.24
CA LYS A 380 -20.26 -16.99 -1.20
C LYS A 380 -21.51 -17.75 -1.65
N GLY A 381 -22.37 -17.05 -2.38
CA GLY A 381 -23.57 -17.68 -2.94
C GLY A 381 -23.17 -18.84 -3.85
N ARG A 382 -23.74 -20.03 -3.62
CA ARG A 382 -23.77 -21.07 -4.65
C ARG A 382 -24.60 -20.49 -5.80
N VAL A 383 -23.95 -19.92 -6.80
CA VAL A 383 -24.61 -19.63 -8.08
C VAL A 383 -25.04 -21.00 -8.60
N ARG A 384 -26.30 -21.35 -8.34
CA ARG A 384 -26.96 -22.55 -8.84
C ARG A 384 -26.71 -22.53 -10.35
N GLY A 385 -26.00 -23.55 -10.84
CA GLY A 385 -25.57 -23.63 -12.22
C GLY A 385 -26.74 -23.32 -13.13
N ARG A 386 -26.53 -22.45 -14.12
CA ARG A 386 -27.39 -22.35 -15.30
C ARG A 386 -27.18 -23.63 -16.13
N HIS A 387 -27.59 -24.76 -15.58
CA HIS A 387 -28.02 -25.94 -16.31
C HIS A 387 -29.54 -25.98 -16.15
N SER A 388 -30.21 -25.13 -16.94
CA SER A 388 -31.64 -25.19 -17.27
C SER A 388 -31.98 -23.98 -18.14
N ALA A 389 -31.50 -24.02 -19.38
CA ALA A 389 -32.21 -23.46 -20.53
C ALA A 389 -31.65 -24.23 -21.71
N ALA A 390 -32.24 -25.41 -21.94
CA ALA A 390 -32.15 -26.08 -23.22
C ALA A 390 -32.39 -25.04 -24.31
N ARG A 391 -31.35 -24.74 -25.07
CA ARG A 391 -31.43 -23.96 -26.29
C ARG A 391 -32.32 -24.79 -27.22
N LYS A 392 -33.60 -24.46 -27.32
CA LYS A 392 -34.46 -25.00 -28.40
C LYS A 392 -33.75 -24.64 -29.72
N PRO A 393 -33.36 -25.62 -30.55
CA PRO A 393 -32.91 -25.34 -31.89
C PRO A 393 -34.17 -24.98 -32.70
N GLY A 394 -34.23 -23.76 -33.25
CA GLY A 394 -35.31 -23.42 -34.20
C GLY A 394 -35.99 -22.06 -34.00
N VAL A 395 -35.24 -20.99 -33.78
CA VAL A 395 -35.77 -19.64 -34.06
C VAL A 395 -34.85 -18.98 -35.09
N PRO A 396 -35.32 -18.78 -36.34
CA PRO A 396 -34.55 -18.11 -37.39
C PRO A 396 -34.20 -16.67 -37.00
N SER A 397 -32.97 -16.29 -37.31
CA SER A 397 -32.44 -14.94 -37.14
C SER A 397 -32.95 -14.03 -38.26
N SER A 398 -34.05 -13.33 -38.01
CA SER A 398 -34.43 -12.15 -38.77
C SER A 398 -34.74 -11.02 -37.80
N LEU A 399 -33.70 -10.25 -37.46
CA LEU A 399 -33.74 -8.88 -36.91
C LEU A 399 -32.30 -8.51 -36.51
N ALA A 400 -31.43 -8.55 -37.52
CA ALA A 400 -30.10 -7.95 -37.49
C ALA A 400 -30.06 -6.86 -38.54
N ALA A 401 -30.91 -5.85 -38.38
CA ALA A 401 -30.87 -4.60 -39.13
C ALA A 401 -31.75 -3.60 -38.37
N ASP A 402 -31.18 -2.90 -37.40
CA ASP A 402 -31.17 -1.44 -37.39
C ASP A 402 -30.42 -0.91 -36.16
N LEU A 403 -30.02 0.35 -36.19
CA LEU A 403 -29.24 1.08 -35.17
C LEU A 403 -27.72 1.04 -35.37
N ARG A 404 -27.30 1.33 -36.60
CA ARG A 404 -26.10 2.15 -36.85
C ARG A 404 -26.55 3.53 -37.36
N THR A 405 -26.86 4.47 -36.48
CA THR A 405 -26.91 5.91 -36.80
C THR A 405 -26.99 6.74 -35.52
N THR A 406 -26.40 7.94 -35.56
CA THR A 406 -26.10 8.93 -34.49
C THR A 406 -24.82 8.63 -33.70
N ARG A 407 -23.62 9.19 -33.92
CA ARG A 407 -23.06 10.36 -34.64
C ARG A 407 -23.62 11.75 -34.22
N TRP A 408 -22.71 12.55 -33.64
CA TRP A 408 -22.73 13.98 -33.25
C TRP A 408 -23.51 14.29 -31.96
N ALA A 409 -23.03 15.11 -31.01
CA ALA A 409 -22.00 16.16 -31.02
C ALA A 409 -21.19 16.19 -29.70
#